data_AF-A0A9D9YDN0-F1
#
_entry.id   AF-A0A9D9YDN0-F1
#
_cell.length_a   1.000
_cell.length_b   1.000
_cell.length_c   1.000
_cell.angle_alpha   90.00
_cell.angle_beta   90.00
_cell.angle_gamma   90.00
#
_symmetry.space_group_name_H-M   'P 1'
#
loop_
_entity.id
_entity.type
_entity.pdbx_description
1 polymer ?
#
loop_
_entity_poly.entity_id
_entity_poly.type
_entity_poly.pdbx_seq_one_letter_code
_entity_poly.pdbx_strand_id
1 'polypeptide(L)' 'MATHMNVYVVEEFEAGGEQRKNYTQVGKLFRHNKGEGFNLLIQPGIAVSGELVVFPPKPKDDNPDA' A
#
# COMPACT_ATOMS: atom_id res chain seq x y z
N MET A 1 4.26 15.42 -8.59
CA MET A 1 4.52 13.98 -8.81
C MET A 1 4.67 13.31 -7.46
N ALA A 2 4.02 12.17 -7.23
CA ALA A 2 4.09 11.49 -5.95
C ALA A 2 5.51 10.97 -5.69
N THR A 3 6.15 11.44 -4.62
CA THR A 3 7.53 11.12 -4.23
C THR A 3 7.67 9.74 -3.57
N HIS A 4 6.56 8.99 -3.47
CA HIS A 4 6.48 7.70 -2.79
C HIS A 4 5.36 6.85 -3.39
N MET A 5 5.45 5.54 -3.20
CA MET A 5 4.41 4.55 -3.50
C MET A 5 3.80 4.05 -2.18
N ASN A 6 2.57 3.55 -2.26
CA ASN A 6 1.89 2.92 -1.14
C ASN A 6 2.13 1.41 -1.16
N VAL A 7 2.32 0.83 0.02
CA VAL A 7 2.59 -0.59 0.20
C VAL A 7 1.43 -1.23 0.97
N TYR A 8 0.92 -2.33 0.47
CA TYR A 8 -0.27 -3.01 0.96
C TYR A 8 0.00 -4.48 1.25
N VAL A 9 -0.71 -5.04 2.23
CA VAL A 9 -1.00 -6.47 2.31
C VAL A 9 -2.38 -6.70 1.68
N VAL A 10 -2.51 -7.78 0.91
CA VAL A 10 -3.77 -8.16 0.26
C VAL A 10 -4.29 -9.43 0.90
N GLU A 11 -5.50 -9.36 1.43
CA GLU A 11 -6.18 -10.50 2.02
C GLU A 11 -7.35 -10.92 1.12
N GLU A 12 -7.34 -12.17 0.68
CA GLU A 12 -8.44 -12.80 -0.05
C GLU A 12 -9.35 -13.52 0.94
N PHE A 13 -10.65 -13.22 0.90
CA PHE A 13 -11.64 -13.83 1.78
C PHE A 13 -12.98 -13.97 1.08
N GLU A 14 -13.78 -14.94 1.52
CA GLU A 14 -15.16 -15.11 1.03
C GLU A 14 -16.13 -14.34 1.93
N ALA A 15 -17.02 -13.55 1.33
CA ALA A 15 -18.09 -12.86 2.05
C ALA A 15 -19.39 -13.01 1.26
N GLY A 16 -20.35 -13.72 1.85
CA GLY A 16 -21.68 -13.93 1.23
C GLY A 16 -21.63 -14.76 -0.07
N GLY A 17 -20.71 -15.71 -0.19
CA GLY A 17 -20.54 -16.53 -1.39
C GLY A 17 -19.73 -15.89 -2.52
N GLU A 18 -19.24 -14.65 -2.33
CA GLU A 18 -18.35 -13.97 -3.27
C GLU A 18 -16.93 -13.90 -2.72
N GLN A 19 -15.93 -14.17 -3.57
CA GLN A 19 -14.53 -13.88 -3.24
C GLN A 19 -14.28 -12.37 -3.30
N ARG A 20 -13.71 -11.83 -2.22
CA ARG A 20 -13.35 -10.41 -2.08
C ARG A 20 -11.88 -10.25 -1.70
N LYS A 21 -11.34 -9.08 -2.03
CA LYS A 21 -9.97 -8.67 -1.70
C LYS A 21 -10.01 -7.45 -0.80
N ASN A 22 -9.35 -7.53 0.35
CA ASN A 22 -9.09 -6.38 1.20
C ASN A 22 -7.64 -5.92 1.02
N TYR A 23 -7.45 -4.61 0.83
CA TYR A 23 -6.14 -4.00 0.66
C TYR A 23 -5.85 -3.15 1.89
N THR A 24 -5.00 -3.65 2.77
CA THR A 24 -4.60 -2.94 3.99
C THR A 24 -3.29 -2.23 3.73
N GLN A 25 -3.28 -0.90 3.75
CA GLN A 25 -2.03 -0.13 3.60
C GLN A 25 -1.18 -0.32 4.86
N VAL A 26 0.05 -0.78 4.68
CA VAL A 26 0.99 -1.08 5.78
C VAL A 26 2.25 -0.22 5.74
N GLY A 27 2.46 0.52 4.65
CA GLY A 27 3.69 1.26 4.51
C GLY A 27 3.79 2.16 3.29
N LYS A 28 5.02 2.65 3.09
CA LYS A 28 5.42 3.47 1.95
C LYS A 28 6.74 2.98 1.38
N LEU A 29 6.87 3.04 0.06
CA LEU A 29 8.10 2.76 -0.66
C LEU A 29 8.59 4.05 -1.33
N PHE A 30 9.86 4.39 -1.18
CA PHE A 30 10.46 5.57 -1.80
C PHE A 30 11.88 5.27 -2.24
N ARG A 31 12.39 6.00 -3.25
CA ARG A 31 13.74 5.77 -3.76
C ARG A 31 14.77 5.93 -2.64
N HIS A 32 15.77 5.05 -2.63
CA HIS A 32 16.88 5.16 -1.71
C HIS A 32 17.70 6.42 -2.03
N ASN A 33 18.31 7.01 -1.01
CA ASN A 33 19.08 8.25 -1.16
C ASN A 33 20.52 8.01 -1.66
N LYS A 34 21.02 6.77 -1.60
CA LYS A 34 22.37 6.40 -2.03
C LYS A 34 22.35 5.31 -3.10
N GLY A 35 22.06 5.71 -4.33
CA GLY A 35 22.14 4.83 -5.50
C GLY A 35 20.83 4.11 -5.82
N GLU A 36 20.97 3.00 -6.54
CA GLU A 36 19.84 2.21 -7.00
C GLU A 36 19.19 1.43 -5.85
N GLY A 37 17.86 1.45 -5.79
CA GLY A 37 17.11 0.74 -4.76
C GLY A 37 16.02 1.60 -4.10
N PHE A 38 15.35 1.00 -3.12
CA PHE A 38 14.20 1.60 -2.43
C PHE A 38 14.30 1.41 -0.92
N ASN A 39 13.82 2.41 -0.19
CA ASN A 39 13.50 2.29 1.22
C ASN A 39 12.04 1.86 1.36
N LEU A 40 11.82 0.79 2.13
CA LEU A 40 10.50 0.36 2.56
C LEU A 40 10.30 0.77 4.02
N LEU A 41 9.34 1.66 4.25
CA LEU A 41 8.90 2.05 5.58
C LEU A 41 7.60 1.31 5.91
N ILE A 42 7.68 0.34 6.81
CA ILE A 42 6.51 -0.27 7.45
C ILE A 42 6.10 0.59 8.64
N GLN A 43 4.79 0.82 8.82
CA GLN A 43 4.31 1.60 9.94
C GLN A 43 4.74 0.97 11.28
N PRO A 44 5.09 1.76 12.30
CA PRO A 44 5.41 1.20 13.61
C PRO A 44 4.22 0.45 14.22
N GLY A 45 4.50 -0.64 14.96
CA GLY A 45 3.49 -1.36 15.73
C GLY A 45 2.65 -2.37 14.95
N ILE A 46 2.98 -2.63 13.68
CA ILE A 46 2.36 -3.69 12.88
C ILE A 46 3.36 -4.80 12.56
N ALA A 47 2.89 -6.05 12.61
CA ALA A 47 3.59 -7.20 12.06
C ALA A 47 2.97 -7.51 10.69
N VAL A 48 3.83 -7.71 9.69
CA VAL A 48 3.42 -8.06 8.33
C VAL A 48 4.10 -9.35 7.90
N SER A 49 3.33 -10.23 7.27
CA SER A 49 3.79 -11.49 6.72
C SER A 49 3.15 -11.75 5.36
N GLY A 50 3.83 -12.49 4.49
CA GLY A 50 3.33 -12.80 3.14
C GLY A 50 3.78 -11.77 2.10
N GLU A 51 2.94 -11.56 1.10
CA GLU A 51 3.25 -10.68 -0.04
C GLU A 51 2.90 -9.22 0.25
N LEU A 52 3.82 -8.32 -0.13
CA LEU A 52 3.62 -6.89 -0.12
C LEU A 52 3.43 -6.39 -1.55
N VAL A 53 2.29 -5.74 -1.80
CA VAL A 53 1.96 -5.19 -3.11
C VAL A 53 2.12 -3.68 -3.10
N VAL A 54 2.72 -3.14 -4.16
CA VAL A 54 3.09 -1.72 -4.23
C VAL A 54 2.33 -1.04 -5.35
N PHE A 55 1.63 0.05 -5.02
CA PHE A 55 0.89 0.85 -6.00
C PHE A 55 1.26 2.33 -5.90
N PRO A 56 1.21 3.09 -7.01
CA PRO A 56 1.22 4.55 -6.94
C PRO A 56 0.11 5.07 -6.01
N PRO A 57 0.31 6.20 -5.32
CA PRO A 57 -0.77 6.82 -4.56
C PRO A 57 -1.93 7.14 -5.51
N LYS A 58 -3.16 6.84 -5.08
CA LYS A 58 -4.34 7.26 -5.83
C LYS A 58 -4.29 8.78 -6.00
N PRO A 59 -4.61 9.32 -7.19
CA PRO A 59 -4.81 10.75 -7.32
C PRO A 59 -5.84 11.17 -6.27
N LYS A 60 -5.60 12.30 -5.59
CA LYS A 60 -6.68 12.94 -4.85
C LYS A 60 -7.70 13.34 -5.90
N ASP A 61 -8.83 12.65 -5.95
CA ASP A 61 -10.03 13.29 -6.47
C ASP A 61 -10.27 14.50 -5.56
N ASP A 62 -10.11 15.70 -6.10
CA ASP A 62 -10.69 16.91 -5.54
C ASP A 62 -12.21 16.78 -5.70
N ASN A 63 -12.83 15.89 -4.93
CA ASN A 63 -14.27 15.89 -4.77
C ASN A 63 -14.59 16.46 -3.38
N PRO A 64 -14.89 17.77 -3.27
CA PRO A 64 -15.24 18.39 -1.99
C PRO A 64 -16.58 17.94 -1.41
N ASP A 65 -17.33 17.06 -2.07
CA ASP A 65 -18.69 16.64 -1.70
C ASP A 65 -18.83 15.10 -1.63
N ALA A 66 -18.10 14.43 -0.74
CA ALA A 66 -18.33 13.03 -0.37
C ALA A 66 -18.62 12.88 1.13
#